data_AF-A0A6V7NZ16-F1
#
_entry.id   AF-A0A6V7NZ16-F1
#
_cell.length_a   1.000
_cell.length_b   1.000
_cell.length_c   1.000
_cell.angle_alpha   90.00
_cell.angle_beta   90.00
_cell.angle_gamma   90.00
#
_symmetry.space_group_name_H-M   'P 1'
#
loop_
_entity.id
_entity.type
_entity.pdbx_description
1 polymer ?
#
loop_
_entity_poly.entity_id
_entity_poly.type
_entity_poly.pdbx_seq_one_letter_code
_entity_poly.pdbx_strand_id
1 'polypeptide(L)'
;MEMQSIKEALRYLMGFAGPSGFGSSSTADQVTAQDSSHSTPPNLTAIITGATSGIGAETARVLAKRGLRLIIPARDVKRAAEVRERIRRESPTAEIVVIEMDLSSIASIRRFCARFLALGLPLNILIYNATTAYAQSKLANIMHAKEIARQLKGASTTCYVALNPQVQGISGKYFVDCNESSCSSLADDEIAAQNLWKETHTLVRRLISKP
;
A
#
# COMPACT_ATOMS: atom_id res chain seq x y z
N MET A 1 -7.86 22.11 23.13
CA MET A 1 -7.44 20.88 22.41
C MET A 1 -8.63 20.09 21.87
N GLU A 2 -9.74 19.94 22.61
CA GLU A 2 -10.93 19.18 22.18
C GLU A 2 -11.68 19.75 20.97
N MET A 3 -11.83 21.07 20.84
CA MET A 3 -12.63 21.67 19.77
C MET A 3 -11.98 21.58 18.38
N GLN A 4 -10.63 21.46 18.31
CA GLN A 4 -9.89 21.25 17.07
C GLN A 4 -10.05 19.80 16.60
N SER A 5 -9.92 18.85 17.54
CA SER A 5 -10.10 17.42 17.29
C SER A 5 -11.54 17.08 16.82
N ILE A 6 -12.56 17.72 17.39
CA ILE A 6 -13.96 17.56 16.95
C ILE A 6 -14.16 18.11 15.53
N LYS A 7 -13.55 19.26 15.20
CA LYS A 7 -13.61 19.82 13.84
C LYS A 7 -12.92 18.91 12.83
N GLU A 8 -11.76 18.34 13.16
CA GLU A 8 -11.05 17.39 12.30
C GLU A 8 -11.86 16.09 12.10
N ALA A 9 -12.46 15.56 13.16
CA ALA A 9 -13.33 14.40 13.09
C ALA A 9 -14.57 14.66 12.21
N LEU A 10 -15.20 15.84 12.33
CA LEU A 10 -16.31 16.25 11.48
C LEU A 10 -15.89 16.42 10.02
N ARG A 11 -14.73 17.02 9.76
CA ARG A 11 -14.19 17.15 8.40
C ARG A 11 -13.93 15.78 7.76
N TYR A 12 -13.38 14.85 8.53
CA TYR A 12 -13.16 13.47 8.11
C TYR A 12 -14.48 12.74 7.81
N LEU A 13 -15.50 12.90 8.66
CA LEU A 13 -16.81 12.28 8.46
C LEU A 13 -17.54 12.87 7.25
N MET A 14 -17.41 14.18 7.02
CA MET A 14 -18.02 14.88 5.88
C MET A 14 -17.21 14.73 4.58
N GLY A 15 -15.99 14.19 4.64
CA GLY A 15 -15.18 13.92 3.47
C GLY A 15 -14.62 15.16 2.77
N PHE A 16 -14.42 16.26 3.51
CA PHE A 16 -13.90 17.50 2.93
C PHE A 16 -12.47 17.34 2.42
N ALA A 17 -12.22 17.94 1.25
CA ALA A 17 -10.89 18.02 0.67
C ALA A 17 -9.93 18.84 1.55
N GLY A 18 -8.67 18.39 1.61
CA GLY A 18 -7.55 19.13 2.18
C GLY A 18 -6.78 19.92 1.12
N PRO A 19 -5.57 20.41 1.46
CA PRO A 19 -4.72 21.19 0.55
C PRO A 19 -4.39 20.52 -0.79
N SER A 20 -4.36 19.18 -0.84
CA SER A 20 -4.16 18.43 -2.08
C SER A 20 -5.35 18.49 -3.06
N GLY A 21 -6.52 18.96 -2.60
CA GLY A 21 -7.79 18.84 -3.32
C GLY A 21 -8.51 17.51 -3.10
N PHE A 22 -7.92 16.58 -2.34
CA PHE A 22 -8.49 15.28 -2.00
C PHE A 22 -8.74 15.15 -0.49
N GLY A 23 -9.62 14.22 -0.11
CA GLY A 23 -9.98 13.96 1.28
C GLY A 23 -10.43 12.52 1.51
N SER A 24 -10.97 12.22 2.70
CA SER A 24 -11.35 10.84 3.10
C SER A 24 -12.45 10.21 2.23
N SER A 25 -13.15 11.01 1.42
CA SER A 25 -14.15 10.55 0.46
C SER A 25 -13.57 10.17 -0.91
N SER A 26 -12.33 10.59 -1.20
CA SER A 26 -11.68 10.39 -2.50
C SER A 26 -11.28 8.94 -2.73
N THR A 27 -11.50 8.44 -3.95
CA THR A 27 -11.15 7.08 -4.34
C THR A 27 -9.76 7.00 -4.95
N ALA A 28 -9.16 5.81 -4.94
CA ALA A 28 -7.89 5.56 -5.61
C ALA A 28 -7.90 5.88 -7.12
N ASP A 29 -9.04 5.70 -7.80
CA ASP A 29 -9.20 6.13 -9.20
C ASP A 29 -9.14 7.65 -9.35
N GLN A 30 -9.80 8.40 -8.46
CA GLN A 30 -9.87 9.88 -8.54
C GLN A 30 -8.50 10.52 -8.31
N VAL A 31 -7.78 10.06 -7.29
CA VAL A 31 -6.48 10.65 -6.90
C VAL A 31 -5.35 10.27 -7.86
N THR A 32 -5.59 9.29 -8.74
CA THR A 32 -4.67 8.88 -9.82
C THR A 32 -5.21 9.18 -11.21
N ALA A 33 -6.31 9.92 -11.31
CA ALA A 33 -6.79 10.41 -12.59
C ALA A 33 -5.78 11.45 -13.10
N GLN A 34 -5.00 11.07 -14.11
CA GLN A 34 -4.13 11.99 -14.83
C GLN A 34 -4.95 12.62 -15.97
N ASP A 35 -4.89 13.94 -16.10
CA ASP A 35 -5.21 14.58 -17.37
C ASP A 35 -4.21 14.08 -18.41
N SER A 36 -4.66 13.92 -19.66
CA SER A 36 -3.92 13.38 -20.81
C SER A 36 -2.60 14.12 -21.15
N SER A 37 -2.20 15.12 -20.36
CA SER A 37 -0.96 15.90 -20.48
C SER A 37 0.24 15.31 -19.73
N HIS A 38 0.03 14.43 -18.73
CA HIS A 38 1.12 13.83 -17.94
C HIS A 38 0.93 12.32 -17.91
N SER A 39 1.57 11.60 -18.83
CA SER A 39 1.56 10.14 -18.83
C SER A 39 2.47 9.61 -17.73
N THR A 40 1.98 8.63 -16.98
CA THR A 40 2.81 7.81 -16.09
C THR A 40 4.02 7.28 -16.89
N PRO A 41 5.26 7.35 -16.35
CA PRO A 41 6.44 6.87 -17.05
C PRO A 41 6.24 5.42 -17.52
N PRO A 42 6.60 5.08 -18.78
CA PRO A 42 6.44 3.73 -19.27
C PRO A 42 7.29 2.75 -18.46
N ASN A 43 6.77 1.53 -18.24
CA ASN A 43 7.49 0.38 -17.66
C ASN A 43 7.85 0.48 -16.16
N LEU A 44 7.16 1.30 -15.37
CA LEU A 44 7.32 1.26 -13.92
C LEU A 44 6.86 -0.07 -13.35
N THR A 45 7.67 -0.62 -12.44
CA THR A 45 7.40 -1.89 -11.75
C THR A 45 7.16 -1.67 -10.26
N ALA A 46 6.05 -2.21 -9.75
CA ALA A 46 5.66 -2.12 -8.36
C ALA A 46 5.57 -3.50 -7.69
N ILE A 47 6.16 -3.66 -6.51
CA ILE A 47 5.93 -4.81 -5.61
C ILE A 47 4.87 -4.41 -4.59
N ILE A 48 3.80 -5.20 -4.47
CA ILE A 48 2.71 -4.94 -3.51
C ILE A 48 2.50 -6.15 -2.60
N THR A 49 2.91 -6.04 -1.34
CA THR A 49 2.61 -7.10 -0.35
C THR A 49 1.14 -7.06 0.06
N GLY A 50 0.55 -8.21 0.42
CA GLY A 50 -0.83 -8.26 0.88
C GLY A 50 -1.88 -7.84 -0.17
N ALA A 51 -1.58 -7.99 -1.47
CA ALA A 51 -2.47 -7.60 -2.56
C ALA A 51 -3.53 -8.65 -2.94
N THR A 52 -3.78 -9.65 -2.10
CA THR A 52 -4.75 -10.74 -2.36
C THR A 52 -6.18 -10.43 -1.93
N SER A 53 -6.40 -9.28 -1.28
CA SER A 53 -7.70 -8.77 -0.85
C SER A 53 -7.58 -7.33 -0.35
N GLY A 54 -8.71 -6.71 -0.02
CA GLY A 54 -8.67 -5.46 0.73
C GLY A 54 -8.10 -4.30 -0.07
N ILE A 55 -7.52 -3.35 0.69
CA ILE A 55 -6.82 -2.18 0.17
C ILE A 55 -5.73 -2.59 -0.82
N GLY A 56 -4.92 -3.61 -0.51
CA GLY A 56 -3.82 -4.03 -1.37
C GLY A 56 -4.28 -4.54 -2.74
N ALA A 57 -5.39 -5.27 -2.81
CA ALA A 57 -5.96 -5.71 -4.08
C ALA A 57 -6.51 -4.55 -4.91
N GLU A 58 -7.09 -3.55 -4.25
CA GLU A 58 -7.59 -2.35 -4.91
C GLU A 58 -6.45 -1.45 -5.39
N THR A 59 -5.40 -1.27 -4.60
CA THR A 59 -4.15 -0.63 -5.01
C THR A 59 -3.57 -1.32 -6.25
N ALA A 60 -3.50 -2.66 -6.26
CA ALA A 60 -3.05 -3.40 -7.43
C ALA A 60 -3.92 -3.14 -8.66
N ARG A 61 -5.26 -3.15 -8.51
CA ARG A 61 -6.19 -2.86 -9.61
C ARG A 61 -5.95 -1.47 -10.22
N VAL A 62 -5.81 -0.45 -9.36
CA VAL A 62 -5.60 0.93 -9.80
C VAL A 62 -4.23 1.11 -10.43
N LEU A 63 -3.16 0.56 -9.86
CA LEU A 63 -1.82 0.66 -10.46
C LEU A 63 -1.75 -0.06 -11.82
N ALA A 64 -2.38 -1.23 -11.95
CA ALA A 64 -2.47 -1.95 -13.22
C ALA A 64 -3.22 -1.14 -14.29
N LYS A 65 -4.33 -0.49 -13.93
CA LYS A 65 -5.08 0.42 -14.82
C LYS A 65 -4.26 1.61 -15.31
N ARG A 66 -3.16 1.94 -14.62
CA ARG A 66 -2.24 3.05 -14.93
C ARG A 66 -1.02 2.55 -15.73
N GLY A 67 -1.02 1.29 -16.14
CA GLY A 67 0.01 0.69 -16.99
C GLY A 67 1.25 0.21 -16.25
N LEU A 68 1.22 0.12 -14.92
CA LEU A 68 2.34 -0.42 -14.15
C LEU A 68 2.41 -1.93 -14.26
N ARG A 69 3.64 -2.45 -14.31
CA ARG A 69 3.92 -3.85 -14.09
C ARG A 69 3.87 -4.16 -12.60
N LEU A 70 3.12 -5.19 -12.22
CA LEU A 70 2.93 -5.55 -10.81
C LEU A 70 3.60 -6.88 -10.49
N ILE A 71 4.29 -6.90 -9.35
CA ILE A 71 4.77 -8.11 -8.69
C ILE A 71 3.94 -8.28 -7.42
N ILE A 72 3.16 -9.36 -7.34
CA ILE A 72 2.32 -9.68 -6.19
C ILE A 72 2.94 -10.87 -5.45
N PRO A 73 3.74 -10.61 -4.40
CA PRO A 73 4.10 -11.64 -3.43
C PRO A 73 2.87 -12.11 -2.65
N ALA A 74 2.67 -13.43 -2.60
CA ALA A 74 1.56 -14.01 -1.84
C ALA A 74 1.91 -15.37 -1.24
N ARG A 75 1.37 -15.65 -0.04
CA ARG A 75 1.40 -16.99 0.57
C ARG A 75 0.47 -17.95 -0.19
N ASP A 76 -0.73 -17.46 -0.49
CA ASP A 76 -1.71 -18.18 -1.30
C ASP A 76 -1.64 -17.67 -2.75
N VAL A 77 -0.86 -18.41 -3.56
CA VAL A 77 -0.66 -18.10 -4.98
C VAL A 77 -1.96 -18.25 -5.78
N LYS A 78 -2.86 -19.15 -5.38
CA LYS A 78 -4.13 -19.37 -6.06
C LYS A 78 -5.03 -18.15 -5.90
N ARG A 79 -5.19 -17.66 -4.67
CA ARG A 79 -5.95 -16.43 -4.40
C ARG A 79 -5.35 -15.21 -5.08
N ALA A 80 -4.01 -15.11 -5.14
CA ALA A 80 -3.34 -14.05 -5.88
C ALA A 80 -3.59 -14.13 -7.40
N ALA A 81 -3.63 -15.34 -7.96
CA ALA A 81 -3.98 -15.56 -9.36
C ALA A 81 -5.43 -15.15 -9.67
N GLU A 82 -6.38 -15.43 -8.76
CA GLU A 82 -7.77 -14.97 -8.90
C GLU A 82 -7.87 -13.44 -8.93
N VAL A 83 -7.11 -12.74 -8.07
CA VAL A 83 -7.02 -11.27 -8.11
C VAL A 83 -6.42 -10.78 -9.41
N ARG A 84 -5.34 -11.42 -9.90
CA ARG A 84 -4.75 -11.11 -11.21
C ARG A 84 -5.78 -11.22 -12.34
N GLU A 85 -6.53 -12.32 -12.41
CA GLU A 85 -7.53 -12.51 -13.46
C GLU A 85 -8.67 -11.49 -13.35
N ARG A 86 -9.07 -11.10 -12.13
CA ARG A 86 -10.03 -10.02 -11.94
C ARG A 86 -9.53 -8.69 -12.48
N ILE A 87 -8.27 -8.33 -12.19
CA ILE A 87 -7.68 -7.09 -12.70
C ILE A 87 -7.56 -7.12 -14.23
N ARG A 88 -7.16 -8.27 -14.80
CA ARG A 88 -7.04 -8.43 -16.26
C ARG A 88 -8.36 -8.30 -17.01
N ARG A 89 -9.50 -8.62 -16.38
CA ARG A 89 -10.82 -8.37 -16.98
C ARG A 89 -11.10 -6.87 -17.18
N GLU A 90 -10.58 -6.01 -16.31
CA GLU A 90 -10.71 -4.55 -16.42
C GLU A 90 -9.55 -3.92 -17.21
N SER A 91 -8.38 -4.57 -17.22
CA SER A 91 -7.16 -4.10 -17.87
C SER A 91 -6.46 -5.26 -18.56
N PRO A 92 -6.88 -5.64 -19.79
CA PRO A 92 -6.35 -6.82 -20.49
C PRO A 92 -4.84 -6.77 -20.76
N THR A 93 -4.27 -5.57 -20.84
CA THR A 93 -2.83 -5.34 -21.04
C THR A 93 -2.02 -5.37 -19.74
N ALA A 94 -2.66 -5.55 -18.58
CA ALA A 94 -1.98 -5.52 -17.29
C ALA A 94 -0.97 -6.67 -17.14
N GLU A 95 0.29 -6.31 -16.93
CA GLU A 95 1.36 -7.24 -16.65
C GLU A 95 1.48 -7.46 -15.14
N ILE A 96 1.09 -8.66 -14.69
CA ILE A 96 1.04 -9.01 -13.26
C ILE A 96 1.72 -10.36 -13.06
N VAL A 97 2.80 -10.37 -12.30
CA VAL A 97 3.55 -11.57 -11.92
C VAL A 97 3.25 -11.90 -10.47
N VAL A 98 2.77 -13.12 -10.22
CA VAL A 98 2.56 -13.64 -8.87
C VAL A 98 3.77 -14.49 -8.48
N ILE A 99 4.35 -14.21 -7.32
CA ILE A 99 5.50 -14.96 -6.78
C ILE A 99 5.13 -15.42 -5.38
N GLU A 100 5.37 -16.69 -5.05
CA GLU A 100 5.16 -17.18 -3.70
C GLU A 100 6.09 -16.43 -2.73
N MET A 101 5.54 -15.91 -1.63
CA MET A 101 6.31 -15.33 -0.53
C MET A 101 5.53 -15.39 0.77
N ASP A 102 6.21 -15.83 1.81
CA ASP A 102 5.76 -15.73 3.19
C ASP A 102 6.69 -14.79 3.98
N LEU A 103 6.14 -13.65 4.40
CA LEU A 103 6.86 -12.65 5.21
C LEU A 103 7.29 -13.19 6.59
N SER A 104 6.69 -14.28 7.07
CA SER A 104 7.10 -14.93 8.31
C SER A 104 8.36 -15.81 8.17
N SER A 105 8.81 -16.08 6.94
CA SER A 105 9.95 -16.95 6.66
C SER A 105 11.06 -16.23 5.88
N ILE A 106 12.21 -16.04 6.52
CA ILE A 106 13.37 -15.40 5.88
C ILE A 106 13.88 -16.20 4.68
N ALA A 107 13.82 -17.53 4.74
CA ALA A 107 14.13 -18.38 3.60
C ALA A 107 13.16 -18.13 2.42
N SER A 108 11.86 -17.96 2.71
CA SER A 108 10.85 -17.61 1.71
C SER A 108 11.12 -16.22 1.10
N ILE A 109 11.42 -15.21 1.93
CA ILE A 109 11.80 -13.86 1.49
C ILE A 109 13.04 -13.92 0.58
N ARG A 110 14.08 -14.65 0.97
CA ARG A 110 15.30 -14.82 0.15
C ARG A 110 15.01 -15.45 -1.21
N ARG A 111 14.17 -16.50 -1.25
CA ARG A 111 13.73 -17.12 -2.51
C ARG A 111 12.93 -16.13 -3.38
N PHE A 112 12.03 -15.36 -2.77
CA PHE A 112 11.30 -14.30 -3.47
C PHE A 112 12.26 -13.27 -4.09
N CYS A 113 13.21 -12.74 -3.30
CA CYS A 113 14.19 -11.78 -3.79
C CYS A 113 15.02 -12.35 -4.94
N ALA A 114 15.51 -13.58 -4.82
CA ALA A 114 16.26 -14.24 -5.90
C ALA A 114 15.43 -14.37 -7.17
N ARG A 115 14.16 -14.79 -7.06
CA ARG A 115 13.23 -14.88 -8.20
C ARG A 115 12.93 -13.52 -8.83
N PHE A 116 12.71 -12.48 -8.02
CA PHE A 116 12.47 -11.13 -8.51
C PHE A 116 13.69 -10.59 -9.26
N LEU A 117 14.89 -10.71 -8.69
CA LEU A 117 16.14 -10.30 -9.33
C LEU A 117 16.37 -11.02 -10.67
N ALA A 118 16.03 -12.31 -10.74
CA ALA A 118 16.13 -13.09 -11.98
C ALA A 118 15.19 -12.62 -13.10
N LEU A 119 14.16 -11.82 -12.80
CA LEU A 119 13.29 -11.22 -13.83
C LEU A 119 13.98 -10.06 -14.58
N GLY A 120 15.09 -9.52 -14.06
CA GLY A 120 15.79 -8.39 -14.68
C GLY A 120 14.98 -7.09 -14.72
N LEU A 121 14.03 -6.93 -13.79
CA LEU A 121 13.12 -5.78 -13.76
C LEU A 121 13.61 -4.71 -12.77
N PRO A 122 13.40 -3.42 -13.06
CA PRO A 122 13.62 -2.38 -12.07
C PRO A 122 12.61 -2.53 -10.92
N LEU A 123 12.96 -2.07 -9.73
CA LEU A 123 11.99 -1.84 -8.65
C LEU A 123 11.79 -0.34 -8.50
N ASN A 124 10.63 0.16 -8.90
CA ASN A 124 10.31 1.59 -8.81
C ASN A 124 9.48 1.91 -7.59
N ILE A 125 8.54 1.02 -7.25
CA ILE A 125 7.58 1.23 -6.15
C ILE A 125 7.53 -0.02 -5.28
N LEU A 126 7.72 0.13 -3.97
CA LEU A 126 7.52 -0.92 -3.00
C LEU A 126 6.39 -0.53 -2.05
N ILE A 127 5.28 -1.26 -2.10
CA ILE A 127 4.12 -1.06 -1.24
C ILE A 127 4.11 -2.17 -0.20
N TYR A 128 4.45 -1.79 1.03
CA TYR A 128 4.38 -2.68 2.18
C TYR A 128 3.00 -2.58 2.85
N ASN A 129 2.12 -3.52 2.54
CA ASN A 129 0.76 -3.57 3.06
C ASN A 129 0.55 -4.85 3.90
N ALA A 130 1.12 -4.84 5.12
CA ALA A 130 1.00 -5.92 6.10
C ALA A 130 -0.28 -5.82 6.93
N THR A 131 -1.44 -5.89 6.27
CA THR A 131 -2.77 -5.74 6.90
C THR A 131 -3.12 -6.83 7.92
N THR A 132 -2.42 -7.98 7.92
CA THR A 132 -2.75 -9.11 8.80
C THR A 132 -2.43 -8.83 10.27
N ALA A 133 -1.45 -7.98 10.58
CA ALA A 133 -1.16 -7.56 11.95
C ALA A 133 -2.23 -6.60 12.50
N TYR A 134 -2.84 -5.77 11.65
CA TYR A 134 -3.82 -4.76 12.04
C TYR A 134 -5.25 -5.33 12.20
N ALA A 135 -5.59 -6.38 11.45
CA ALA A 135 -6.94 -6.96 11.40
C ALA A 135 -7.37 -7.76 12.64
N GLN A 136 -6.49 -7.96 13.63
CA GLN A 136 -6.81 -8.69 14.88
C GLN A 136 -7.59 -7.85 15.91
N SER A 137 -7.85 -6.56 15.64
CA SER A 137 -8.53 -5.66 16.59
C SER A 137 -10.05 -5.58 16.37
N LYS A 138 -10.78 -6.50 17.02
CA LYS A 138 -12.15 -6.48 17.60
C LYS A 138 -13.37 -5.81 16.93
N LEU A 139 -13.32 -5.22 15.73
CA LEU A 139 -14.50 -4.55 15.10
C LEU A 139 -15.02 -5.22 13.81
N ALA A 140 -14.68 -6.48 13.55
CA ALA A 140 -14.83 -7.10 12.24
C ALA A 140 -16.26 -7.54 11.80
N ASN A 141 -17.28 -7.52 12.66
CA ASN A 141 -18.58 -8.15 12.31
C ASN A 141 -19.65 -7.21 11.71
N ILE A 142 -19.48 -5.88 11.74
CA ILE A 142 -20.49 -4.93 11.21
C ILE A 142 -20.12 -4.42 9.79
N MET A 143 -18.92 -4.70 9.29
CA MET A 143 -18.29 -3.94 8.21
C MET A 143 -18.40 -4.53 6.78
N HIS A 144 -19.30 -5.46 6.45
CA HIS A 144 -19.22 -6.09 5.11
C HIS A 144 -19.55 -5.15 3.92
N ALA A 145 -20.46 -4.19 4.10
CA ALA A 145 -20.73 -3.15 3.07
C ALA A 145 -19.79 -1.94 3.17
N LYS A 146 -19.36 -1.58 4.39
CA LYS A 146 -18.36 -0.51 4.62
C LYS A 146 -16.96 -0.91 4.14
N GLU A 147 -16.64 -2.20 4.14
CA GLU A 147 -15.35 -2.73 3.73
C GLU A 147 -15.08 -2.49 2.24
N ILE A 148 -16.09 -2.61 1.36
CA ILE A 148 -15.92 -2.32 -0.08
C ILE A 148 -15.67 -0.82 -0.30
N ALA A 149 -16.44 0.06 0.35
CA ALA A 149 -16.20 1.51 0.30
C ALA A 149 -14.84 1.90 0.92
N ARG A 150 -14.41 1.20 1.97
CA ARG A 150 -13.10 1.38 2.62
C ARG A 150 -11.96 0.88 1.76
N GLN A 151 -12.14 -0.14 0.92
CA GLN A 151 -11.09 -0.61 0.02
C GLN A 151 -10.77 0.44 -1.05
N LEU A 152 -11.81 0.97 -1.72
CA LEU A 152 -11.69 2.02 -2.73
C LEU A 152 -11.05 3.31 -2.16
N LYS A 153 -11.42 3.67 -0.93
CA LYS A 153 -10.93 4.87 -0.25
C LYS A 153 -9.59 4.67 0.45
N GLY A 154 -9.36 3.50 1.04
CA GLY A 154 -8.14 3.18 1.77
C GLY A 154 -6.91 2.98 0.88
N ALA A 155 -7.13 2.65 -0.40
CA ALA A 155 -6.07 2.63 -1.40
C ALA A 155 -5.67 4.03 -1.90
N SER A 156 -6.49 5.06 -1.64
CA SER A 156 -6.32 6.39 -2.25
C SER A 156 -4.97 7.01 -1.93
N THR A 157 -4.63 7.15 -0.66
CA THR A 157 -3.39 7.81 -0.23
C THR A 157 -2.15 7.06 -0.74
N THR A 158 -2.20 5.72 -0.74
CA THR A 158 -1.11 4.90 -1.29
C THR A 158 -0.93 5.14 -2.78
N CYS A 159 -2.03 5.11 -3.54
CA CYS A 159 -2.01 5.36 -4.98
C CYS A 159 -1.63 6.82 -5.32
N TYR A 160 -2.03 7.78 -4.49
CA TYR A 160 -1.67 9.20 -4.62
C TYR A 160 -0.16 9.39 -4.48
N VAL A 161 0.44 8.90 -3.39
CA VAL A 161 1.90 8.99 -3.17
C VAL A 161 2.69 8.23 -4.24
N ALA A 162 2.12 7.14 -4.77
CA ALA A 162 2.78 6.33 -5.80
C ALA A 162 2.81 7.00 -7.18
N LEU A 163 1.75 7.72 -7.58
CA LEU A 163 1.55 8.12 -8.98
C LEU A 163 1.19 9.59 -9.23
N ASN A 164 0.74 10.33 -8.21
CA ASN A 164 0.23 11.67 -8.46
C ASN A 164 1.39 12.66 -8.73
N PRO A 165 1.34 13.45 -9.82
CA PRO A 165 2.41 14.41 -10.14
C PRO A 165 2.66 15.46 -9.05
N GLN A 166 1.65 15.80 -8.24
CA GLN A 166 1.77 16.78 -7.15
C GLN A 166 2.79 16.38 -6.08
N VAL A 167 3.08 15.08 -5.96
CA VAL A 167 4.00 14.53 -4.96
C VAL A 167 5.27 13.95 -5.59
N GLN A 168 5.49 14.18 -6.89
CA GLN A 168 6.71 13.75 -7.56
C GLN A 168 7.93 14.44 -6.94
N GLY A 169 8.91 13.65 -6.51
CA GLY A 169 10.13 14.15 -5.87
C GLY A 169 10.00 14.44 -4.37
N ILE A 170 8.82 14.30 -3.78
CA ILE A 170 8.63 14.45 -2.33
C ILE A 170 9.08 13.16 -1.63
N SER A 171 9.89 13.30 -0.58
CA SER A 171 10.36 12.18 0.25
C SER A 171 10.37 12.53 1.73
N GLY A 172 10.30 11.51 2.61
CA GLY A 172 10.36 11.70 4.06
C GLY A 172 9.11 12.32 4.69
N LYS A 173 7.98 12.35 3.98
CA LYS A 173 6.72 12.93 4.43
C LYS A 173 5.70 11.87 4.79
N TYR A 174 4.78 12.22 5.70
CA TYR A 174 3.65 11.40 6.10
C TYR A 174 2.36 11.95 5.49
N PHE A 175 1.49 11.08 4.99
CA PHE A 175 0.27 11.48 4.30
C PHE A 175 -0.95 10.78 4.91
N VAL A 176 -2.02 11.55 5.09
CA VAL A 176 -3.35 11.07 5.50
C VAL A 176 -4.38 11.65 4.54
N ASP A 177 -5.24 10.81 3.99
CA ASP A 177 -6.26 11.20 3.01
C ASP A 177 -5.69 12.02 1.84
N CYS A 178 -4.51 11.63 1.36
CA CYS A 178 -3.73 12.31 0.30
C CYS A 178 -3.17 13.71 0.67
N ASN A 179 -3.18 14.10 1.94
CA ASN A 179 -2.64 15.37 2.41
C ASN A 179 -1.44 15.13 3.33
N GLU A 180 -0.40 15.96 3.21
CA GLU A 180 0.74 15.94 4.14
C GLU A 180 0.24 16.20 5.57
N SER A 181 0.72 15.41 6.52
CA SER A 181 0.30 15.47 7.92
C SER A 181 1.48 15.18 8.84
N SER A 182 1.34 15.53 10.12
CA SER A 182 2.31 15.19 11.15
C SER A 182 2.14 13.75 11.62
N CYS A 183 3.25 13.08 11.87
CA CYS A 183 3.28 11.80 12.54
C CYS A 183 2.74 11.92 13.98
N SER A 184 2.43 10.78 14.60
CA SER A 184 2.16 10.75 16.03
C SER A 184 3.45 11.01 16.81
N SER A 185 3.35 11.55 18.02
CA SER A 185 4.51 11.79 18.89
C SER A 185 5.34 10.52 19.16
N LEU A 186 4.71 9.35 19.14
CA LEU A 186 5.37 8.04 19.24
C LEU A 186 6.19 7.69 17.99
N ALA A 187 5.75 8.11 16.81
CA ALA A 187 6.47 7.86 15.57
C ALA A 187 7.69 8.78 15.40
N ASP A 188 7.69 9.94 16.07
CA ASP A 188 8.82 10.88 16.12
C ASP A 188 9.78 10.61 17.30
N ASP A 189 9.51 9.61 18.15
CA ASP A 189 10.38 9.24 19.27
C ASP A 189 11.58 8.41 18.78
N GLU A 190 12.72 9.09 18.60
CA GLU A 190 13.96 8.50 18.13
C GLU A 190 14.52 7.44 19.08
N ILE A 191 14.30 7.59 20.40
CA ILE A 191 14.75 6.61 21.41
C ILE A 191 13.91 5.33 21.28
N ALA A 192 12.58 5.47 21.20
CA ALA A 192 11.69 4.34 20.98
C ALA A 192 11.99 3.63 19.65
N ALA A 193 12.22 4.39 18.57
CA ALA A 193 12.59 3.86 17.27
C ALA A 193 13.91 3.06 17.34
N GLN A 194 14.93 3.59 18.03
CA GLN A 194 16.23 2.92 18.15
C GLN A 194 16.17 1.68 19.05
N ASN A 195 15.36 1.70 20.11
CA ASN A 195 15.11 0.54 20.95
C ASN A 195 14.37 -0.55 20.15
N LEU A 196 13.31 -0.17 19.43
CA LEU A 196 12.57 -1.08 18.58
C LEU A 196 13.47 -1.70 17.50
N TRP A 197 14.37 -0.92 16.90
CA TRP A 197 15.35 -1.42 15.94
C TRP A 197 16.31 -2.44 16.57
N LYS A 198 16.87 -2.15 17.76
CA LYS A 198 17.77 -3.09 18.46
C LYS A 198 17.09 -4.42 18.78
N GLU A 199 15.86 -4.36 19.31
CA GLU A 199 15.06 -5.55 19.62
C GLU A 199 14.73 -6.34 18.35
N THR A 200 14.26 -5.64 17.31
CA THR A 200 13.94 -6.25 16.00
C THR A 200 15.18 -6.89 15.38
N HIS A 201 16.33 -6.20 15.39
CA HIS A 201 17.57 -6.74 14.85
C HIS A 201 18.02 -7.99 15.60
N THR A 202 17.88 -8.00 16.92
CA THR A 202 18.20 -9.17 17.78
C THR A 202 17.28 -10.35 17.46
N LEU A 203 15.97 -10.12 17.33
CA LEU A 203 14.99 -11.15 16.95
C LEU A 203 15.27 -11.71 15.56
N VAL A 204 15.52 -10.84 14.58
CA VAL A 204 15.83 -11.24 13.21
C VAL A 204 17.15 -12.03 13.16
N ARG A 205 18.20 -11.59 13.85
CA ARG A 205 19.47 -12.34 13.97
C ARG A 205 19.25 -13.75 14.47
N ARG A 206 18.46 -13.92 15.55
CA ARG A 206 18.10 -15.23 16.11
C ARG A 206 17.33 -16.11 15.13
N LEU A 207 16.47 -15.52 14.30
CA LEU A 207 15.72 -16.24 13.27
C LEU A 207 16.61 -16.64 12.09
N ILE A 208 17.60 -15.83 11.73
CA ILE A 208 18.55 -16.14 10.64
C ILE A 208 19.59 -17.18 11.08
N SER A 209 19.98 -17.18 12.36
CA SER A 209 21.02 -18.08 12.89
C SER A 209 20.51 -19.47 13.26
N LYS A 210 19.21 -19.73 13.19
CA LYS A 210 18.67 -21.09 13.34
C LYS A 210 18.90 -21.86 12.03
N PRO A 211 19.50 -23.06 12.09
CA PRO A 211 19.76 -23.89 10.90
C PRO A 211 18.47 -24.30 10.18
#